data_AF-A0A4R7DGZ1-F1
#
_entry.id   AF-A0A4R7DGZ1-F1
#
_cell.length_a   1.000
_cell.length_b   1.000
_cell.length_c   1.000
_cell.angle_alpha   90.00
_cell.angle_beta   90.00
_cell.angle_gamma   90.00
#
_symmetry.space_group_name_H-M   'P 1'
#
loop_
_entity.id
_entity.type
_entity.pdbx_description
1 polymer ?
#
loop_
_entity_poly.entity_id
_entity_poly.type
_entity_poly.pdbx_seq_one_letter_code
_entity_poly.pdbx_strand_id
1 'polypeptide(L)' 'MKHELWTEGEKSQTFCLSGPRGDSARGLLRPGAELAWTCEASSYFEAMTKYYEYMGWGEYISAFPEQDKKTYKELGWE' A
#
# COMPACT_ATOMS: atom_id res chain seq x y z
N MET A 1 -7.89 4.62 5.78
CA MET A 1 -6.69 4.03 6.42
C MET A 1 -5.42 4.46 5.69
N LYS A 2 -4.33 4.71 6.44
CA LYS A 2 -3.05 5.18 5.90
C LYS A 2 -2.16 4.04 5.41
N HIS A 3 -1.59 4.21 4.22
CA HIS A 3 -0.59 3.36 3.59
C HIS A 3 0.78 4.03 3.55
N GLU A 4 1.83 3.20 3.49
CA GLU A 4 3.23 3.59 3.48
C GLU A 4 3.95 2.85 2.35
N LEU A 5 4.71 3.61 1.55
CA LEU A 5 5.67 3.10 0.57
C LEU A 5 7.06 3.25 1.14
N TRP A 6 7.74 2.11 1.32
CA TRP A 6 9.11 2.01 1.78
C TRP A 6 10.02 1.62 0.63
N THR A 7 11.20 2.23 0.53
CA THR A 7 12.21 1.92 -0.49
C THR A 7 13.48 1.37 0.15
N GLU A 8 14.05 0.33 -0.45
CA GLU A 8 15.32 -0.28 -0.04
C GLU A 8 16.29 -0.24 -1.23
N GLY A 9 17.09 0.82 -1.28
CA GLY A 9 17.95 1.12 -2.43
C GLY A 9 17.12 1.41 -3.70
N GLU A 10 17.70 1.16 -4.87
CA GLU A 10 17.11 1.62 -6.14
C GLU A 10 15.98 0.74 -6.69
N LYS A 11 15.80 -0.49 -6.19
CA LYS A 11 14.96 -1.50 -6.86
C LYS A 11 13.94 -2.21 -5.98
N SER A 12 14.08 -2.17 -4.66
CA SER A 12 13.16 -2.86 -3.75
C SER A 12 12.21 -1.85 -3.12
N GLN A 13 10.93 -2.19 -3.14
CA GLN A 13 9.85 -1.35 -2.63
C GLN A 13 8.84 -2.21 -1.89
N THR A 14 8.35 -1.72 -0.75
CA THR A 14 7.29 -2.35 0.02
C THR A 14 6.17 -1.35 0.24
N PHE A 15 4.99 -1.63 -0.32
CA PHE A 15 3.79 -0.84 -0.10
C PHE A 15 2.85 -1.57 0.85
N CYS A 16 2.60 -1.01 2.04
CA CYS A 16 1.84 -1.68 3.10
C CYS A 16 0.99 -0.70 3.93
N LEU A 17 0.09 -1.22 4.77
CA LEU A 17 -0.67 -0.41 5.71
C LEU A 17 0.24 0.14 6.82
N SER A 18 -0.02 1.37 7.28
CA SER A 18 0.55 1.86 8.54
C SER A 18 -0.03 1.11 9.75
N GLY A 19 0.70 1.10 10.86
CA GLY A 19 0.25 0.46 12.11
C GLY A 19 0.20 -1.08 12.07
N PRO A 20 -0.46 -1.74 13.04
CA PRO A 20 -0.32 -3.18 13.29
C PRO A 20 -0.56 -4.09 12.10
N ARG A 21 -1.46 -3.69 11.18
CA ARG A 21 -1.78 -4.48 9.98
C ARG A 21 -0.65 -4.52 8.94
N GLY A 22 0.33 -3.62 9.02
CA GLY A 22 1.53 -3.67 8.18
C GLY A 22 2.83 -3.92 8.94
N ASP A 23 2.79 -4.17 10.26
CA ASP A 23 4.00 -4.46 11.05
C ASP A 23 4.75 -5.67 10.50
N SER A 24 4.03 -6.72 10.09
CA SER A 24 4.65 -7.91 9.48
C SER A 24 5.38 -7.58 8.18
N ALA A 25 4.85 -6.66 7.35
CA ALA A 25 5.51 -6.25 6.12
C ALA A 25 6.74 -5.37 6.42
N ARG A 26 6.60 -4.39 7.33
CA ARG A 26 7.73 -3.55 7.79
C ARG A 26 8.83 -4.35 8.48
N GLY A 27 8.49 -5.44 9.17
CA GLY A 27 9.47 -6.33 9.80
C GLY A 27 10.37 -7.07 8.82
N LEU A 28 10.03 -7.10 7.54
CA LEU A 28 10.85 -7.70 6.47
C LEU A 28 11.81 -6.70 5.82
N LEU A 29 11.72 -5.41 6.15
CA LEU A 29 12.59 -4.37 5.61
C LEU A 29 14.02 -4.55 6.10
N ARG A 30 14.98 -4.35 5.19
CA ARG A 30 16.40 -4.32 5.51
C ARG A 30 16.75 -3.05 6.29
N PRO A 31 17.82 -3.10 7.10
CA PRO A 31 18.40 -1.90 7.67
C PRO A 31 18.70 -0.86 6.59
N GLY A 32 18.26 0.38 6.79
CA GLY A 32 18.39 1.47 5.82
C GLY A 32 17.22 1.63 4.85
N ALA A 33 16.12 0.88 5.03
CA ALA A 33 14.86 1.20 4.35
C ALA A 33 14.36 2.59 4.74
N GLU A 34 13.86 3.34 3.77
CA GLU A 34 13.37 4.70 3.95
C GLU A 34 11.89 4.80 3.59
N LEU A 35 11.14 5.62 4.33
CA LEU A 35 9.75 5.92 4.02
C LEU A 35 9.73 6.94 2.87
N ALA A 36 9.39 6.47 1.66
CA ALA A 36 9.40 7.30 0.45
C ALA A 36 8.09 8.09 0.30
N TRP A 37 6.95 7.50 0.65
CA TRP A 37 5.65 8.11 0.42
C TRP A 37 4.54 7.52 1.30
N THR A 38 3.46 8.28 1.50
CA THR A 38 2.27 7.81 2.22
C THR A 38 0.99 8.34 1.59
N CYS A 39 -0.10 7.59 1.69
CA CYS A 39 -1.41 8.05 1.25
C CYS A 39 -2.53 7.51 2.15
N GLU A 40 -3.67 8.21 2.17
CA GLU A 40 -4.91 7.68 2.74
C GLU A 40 -5.71 6.96 1.66
N ALA A 41 -6.29 5.81 1.99
CA ALA A 41 -7.19 5.07 1.12
C ALA A 41 -8.30 4.39 1.91
N SER A 42 -9.47 4.27 1.30
CA SER A 42 -10.64 3.60 1.87
C SER A 42 -10.69 2.10 1.53
N SER A 43 -9.97 1.65 0.50
CA SER A 43 -9.90 0.25 0.05
C SER A 43 -8.52 -0.10 -0.51
N TYR A 44 -8.26 -1.40 -0.69
CA TYR A 44 -7.02 -1.87 -1.32
C TYR A 44 -6.91 -1.39 -2.76
N PHE A 45 -8.01 -1.43 -3.51
CA PHE A 45 -8.06 -0.92 -4.88
C PHE A 45 -7.65 0.54 -4.95
N GLU A 46 -8.22 1.40 -4.09
CA GLU A 46 -7.88 2.83 -4.06
C GLU A 46 -6.40 3.05 -3.70
N ALA A 47 -5.87 2.29 -2.74
CA ALA A 47 -4.46 2.38 -2.36
C ALA A 47 -3.54 2.03 -3.54
N MET A 48 -3.84 0.94 -4.26
CA MET A 48 -3.07 0.51 -5.42
C MET A 48 -3.20 1.46 -6.61
N THR A 49 -4.38 2.04 -6.85
CA THR A 49 -4.56 3.08 -7.86
C THR A 49 -3.67 4.29 -7.57
N LYS A 50 -3.69 4.80 -6.33
CA LYS A 50 -2.84 5.93 -5.93
C LYS A 50 -1.35 5.60 -6.01
N TYR A 51 -0.97 4.38 -5.65
CA TYR A 51 0.40 3.91 -5.78
C TYR A 51 0.87 3.84 -7.24
N TYR A 52 0.04 3.32 -8.15
CA TYR A 52 0.35 3.28 -9.59
C TYR A 52 0.48 4.68 -10.20
N GLU A 53 -0.39 5.61 -9.79
CA GLU A 53 -0.31 7.01 -10.18
C GLU A 53 1.00 7.65 -9.70
N TYR A 54 1.37 7.44 -8.42
CA TYR A 54 2.63 7.92 -7.86
C TYR A 54 3.86 7.37 -8.61
N MET A 55 3.81 6.10 -9.01
CA MET A 55 4.89 5.45 -9.75
C MET A 55 4.91 5.77 -11.25
N GLY A 56 3.88 6.42 -11.78
CA GLY A 56 3.75 6.70 -13.21
C GLY A 56 3.52 5.44 -14.06
N TRP A 57 2.95 4.38 -13.49
CA TRP A 57 2.72 3.10 -14.19
C TRP A 57 1.39 3.04 -14.94
N GLY A 58 0.56 4.07 -14.84
CA GLY A 58 -0.74 4.15 -15.49
C GLY A 58 -1.87 3.61 -14.60
N GLU A 59 -2.92 3.07 -15.22
CA GLU A 59 -4.09 2.60 -14.49
C GLU A 59 -3.82 1.27 -13.77
N TYR A 60 -4.21 1.20 -12.50
CA TYR A 60 -4.22 -0.06 -11.77
C TYR A 60 -5.43 -0.90 -12.17
N ILE A 61 -5.19 -2.12 -12.66
CA ILE A 61 -6.22 -3.10 -13.00
C ILE A 61 -6.12 -4.26 -12.01
N SER A 62 -7.19 -4.48 -11.25
CA SER A 62 -7.30 -5.61 -10.32
C SER A 62 -7.89 -6.84 -11.03
N ALA A 63 -7.34 -8.02 -10.70
CA ALA A 63 -7.91 -9.31 -11.09
C ALA A 63 -9.14 -9.70 -10.26
N PHE A 64 -9.35 -9.06 -9.11
CA PHE A 64 -10.43 -9.35 -8.16
C PHE A 64 -11.16 -8.06 -7.73
N PRO A 65 -11.75 -7.30 -8.66
CA PRO A 65 -12.26 -5.97 -8.39
C PRO A 65 -13.37 -5.94 -7.33
N GLU A 66 -14.19 -6.98 -7.21
CA GLU A 66 -15.24 -7.05 -6.19
C GLU A 66 -14.69 -7.16 -4.77
N GLN A 67 -13.52 -7.78 -4.59
CA GLN A 67 -12.88 -7.92 -3.29
C GLN A 67 -12.04 -6.68 -2.98
N ASP A 68 -11.24 -6.23 -3.95
CA ASP A 68 -10.29 -5.13 -3.76
C ASP A 68 -10.97 -3.78 -3.58
N LYS A 69 -12.19 -3.60 -4.12
CA LYS A 69 -12.98 -2.38 -3.96
C LYS A 69 -13.75 -2.33 -2.65
N LYS A 70 -13.84 -3.42 -1.88
CA LYS A 70 -14.44 -3.36 -0.54
C LYS A 70 -13.66 -2.40 0.33
N THR A 71 -14.38 -1.51 0.98
CA THR A 71 -13.78 -0.57 1.91
C THR A 71 -13.26 -1.31 3.13
N TYR A 72 -12.21 -0.79 3.75
CA TYR A 72 -11.70 -1.28 5.01
C TYR A 72 -12.77 -1.28 6.09
N LYS A 73 -13.71 -0.32 6.04
CA LYS A 73 -14.90 -0.31 6.90
C LYS A 73 -15.80 -1.53 6.69
N GLU A 74 -16.11 -1.89 5.45
CA GLU A 74 -16.88 -3.12 5.14
C GLU A 74 -16.15 -4.39 5.57
N LEU A 75 -14.82 -4.35 5.63
CA LEU A 75 -13.98 -5.44 6.14
C LEU A 75 -13.83 -5.43 7.67
N GLY A 76 -14.31 -4.40 8.38
CA GLY A 76 -14.18 -4.23 9.83
C GLY A 76 -12.76 -3.86 10.28
N TRP A 77 -12.03 -3.13 9.44
CA TRP A 77 -10.61 -2.79 9.64
C TRP A 77 -10.38 -1.34 10.04
N GLU A 78 -11.38 -0.48 9.87
CA GLU A 78 -11.44 0.92 10.29
C GLU A 78 -12.31 1.10 11.53
#